data_AF-A0A7S1F7X8-F1
#
_entry.id   AF-A0A7S1F7X8-F1
#
_cell.length_a   1.000
_cell.length_b   1.000
_cell.length_c   1.000
_cell.angle_alpha   90.00
_cell.angle_beta   90.00
_cell.angle_gamma   90.00
#
_symmetry.space_group_name_H-M   'P 1'
#
loop_
_entity.id
_entity.type
_entity.pdbx_description
1 polymer ?
#
loop_
_entity_poly.entity_id
_entity_poly.type
_entity_poly.pdbx_seq_one_letter_code
_entity_poly.pdbx_strand_id
1 'polypeptide(L)'
;IMQHIAQYDTQSLSNCAHAFAKQRVMHAALFEKLGHMSLRLLDRFKPQELANLAYAYGYLNLRHDSLVTGLRDEVLYRGTVGKSLQNINTLFCFRLRSVQLL
;
A
#
# COMPACT_ATOMS: atom_id res chain seq x y z
N ILE A 1 -8.69 15.33 -9.12
CA ILE A 1 -7.83 14.25 -8.58
C ILE A 1 -6.96 13.61 -9.66
N MET A 2 -7.52 12.94 -10.69
CA MET A 2 -6.73 12.19 -11.68
C MET A 2 -5.63 12.98 -12.42
N GLN A 3 -5.86 14.27 -12.74
CA GLN A 3 -4.89 15.10 -13.46
C GLN A 3 -3.63 15.41 -12.63
N HIS A 4 -3.74 15.45 -11.29
CA HIS A 4 -2.65 15.87 -10.41
C HIS A 4 -2.00 14.72 -9.63
N ILE A 5 -2.52 13.49 -9.74
CA ILE A 5 -2.00 12.31 -9.01
C ILE A 5 -0.52 12.04 -9.28
N ALA A 6 -0.01 12.43 -10.46
CA ALA A 6 1.39 12.25 -10.79
C ALA A 6 2.34 13.08 -9.91
N GLN A 7 1.82 14.12 -9.26
CA GLN A 7 2.57 15.04 -8.40
C GLN A 7 2.40 14.71 -6.91
N TYR A 8 1.60 13.69 -6.56
CA TYR A 8 1.34 13.34 -5.17
C TYR A 8 2.56 12.66 -4.54
N ASP A 9 2.83 13.01 -3.28
CA ASP A 9 3.76 12.28 -2.44
C ASP A 9 3.16 10.95 -1.93
N THR A 10 3.98 10.14 -1.27
CA THR A 10 3.56 8.80 -0.77
C THR A 10 2.40 8.90 0.22
N GLN A 11 2.44 9.91 1.10
CA GLN A 11 1.38 10.18 2.06
C GLN A 11 0.05 10.50 1.35
N SER A 12 0.05 11.41 0.38
CA SER A 12 -1.15 11.80 -0.38
C SER A 12 -1.70 10.66 -1.21
N LEU A 13 -0.83 9.85 -1.84
CA LEU A 13 -1.24 8.64 -2.57
C LEU A 13 -1.95 7.64 -1.63
N SER A 14 -1.35 7.36 -0.47
CA SER A 14 -1.91 6.41 0.50
C SER A 14 -3.22 6.89 1.11
N ASN A 15 -3.32 8.18 1.45
CA ASN A 15 -4.52 8.78 2.00
C ASN A 15 -5.66 8.80 0.98
N CYS A 16 -5.35 9.09 -0.29
CA CYS A 16 -6.34 9.02 -1.36
C CYS A 16 -6.91 7.60 -1.49
N ALA A 17 -6.05 6.58 -1.60
CA ALA A 17 -6.48 5.19 -1.67
C ALA A 17 -7.34 4.79 -0.46
N HIS A 18 -6.90 5.14 0.75
CA HIS A 18 -7.60 4.83 1.99
C HIS A 18 -8.98 5.52 2.06
N ALA A 19 -9.08 6.78 1.67
CA ALA A 19 -10.34 7.53 1.68
C ALA A 19 -11.39 6.89 0.75
N PHE A 20 -10.99 6.49 -0.46
CA PHE A 20 -11.88 5.80 -1.39
C PHE A 20 -12.35 4.45 -0.83
N ALA A 21 -11.44 3.68 -0.23
CA ALA A 21 -11.78 2.41 0.40
C ALA A 21 -12.76 2.59 1.57
N LYS A 22 -12.54 3.60 2.43
CA LYS A 22 -13.43 3.93 3.55
C LYS A 22 -14.84 4.30 3.09
N GLN A 23 -14.97 4.95 1.94
CA GLN A 23 -16.25 5.28 1.33
C GLN A 23 -16.84 4.15 0.48
N ARG A 24 -16.13 3.02 0.33
CA ARG A 24 -16.51 1.88 -0.54
C ARG A 24 -16.65 2.27 -2.01
N VAL A 25 -15.92 3.29 -2.45
CA VAL A 25 -15.98 3.79 -3.83
C VAL A 25 -14.92 3.09 -4.66
N MET A 26 -15.36 2.30 -5.64
CA MET A 26 -14.48 1.70 -6.64
C MET A 26 -14.38 2.62 -7.85
N HIS A 27 -13.18 3.14 -8.12
CA HIS A 27 -12.90 3.93 -9.31
C HIS A 27 -11.71 3.32 -10.06
N ALA A 28 -11.99 2.39 -10.98
CA ALA A 28 -10.95 1.56 -11.63
C ALA A 28 -9.77 2.38 -12.20
N ALA A 29 -10.05 3.38 -13.05
CA ALA A 29 -8.99 4.20 -13.66
C ALA A 29 -8.16 5.03 -12.65
N LEU A 30 -8.77 5.39 -11.51
CA LEU A 30 -8.07 6.10 -10.45
C LEU A 30 -7.11 5.15 -9.73
N PHE A 31 -7.59 3.95 -9.38
CA PHE A 31 -6.79 2.94 -8.72
C PHE A 31 -5.69 2.37 -9.60
N GLU A 32 -5.94 2.20 -10.91
CA GLU A 32 -4.87 1.88 -11.86
C GLU A 32 -3.75 2.93 -11.78
N LYS A 33 -4.10 4.22 -11.86
CA LYS A 33 -3.10 5.30 -11.81
C LYS A 33 -2.41 5.38 -10.44
N LEU A 34 -3.16 5.24 -9.34
CA LEU A 34 -2.60 5.20 -7.98
C LEU A 34 -1.60 4.06 -7.83
N GLY A 35 -1.89 2.87 -8.37
CA GLY A 35 -1.02 1.72 -8.28
C GLY A 35 0.28 1.90 -9.04
N HIS A 36 0.20 2.41 -10.27
CA HIS A 36 1.39 2.77 -11.06
C HIS A 36 2.25 3.83 -10.36
N MET A 37 1.64 4.87 -9.78
CA MET A 37 2.39 5.89 -9.04
C MET A 37 3.05 5.31 -7.79
N SER A 38 2.30 4.51 -7.03
CA SER A 38 2.76 3.92 -5.77
C SER A 38 3.91 2.95 -5.99
N LEU A 39 3.83 2.12 -7.04
CA LEU A 39 4.91 1.19 -7.45
C LEU A 39 6.26 1.89 -7.60
N ARG A 40 6.30 3.08 -8.21
CA ARG A 40 7.54 3.83 -8.46
C ARG A 40 8.15 4.46 -7.21
N LEU A 41 7.40 4.49 -6.11
CA LEU A 41 7.79 5.17 -4.88
C LEU A 41 7.78 4.22 -3.67
N LEU A 42 7.60 2.90 -3.87
CA LEU A 42 7.36 1.91 -2.83
C LEU A 42 8.40 1.96 -1.69
N ASP A 43 9.66 2.11 -2.05
CA ASP A 43 10.81 2.24 -1.14
C ASP A 43 10.70 3.47 -0.22
N ARG A 44 9.99 4.52 -0.66
CA ARG A 44 9.82 5.79 0.06
C ARG A 44 8.61 5.80 0.98
N PHE A 45 7.66 4.87 0.80
CA PHE A 45 6.47 4.85 1.64
C PHE A 45 6.85 4.60 3.09
N LYS A 46 6.24 5.34 4.00
CA LYS A 46 6.26 4.94 5.41
C LYS A 46 5.38 3.70 5.58
N PRO A 47 5.65 2.88 6.60
CA PRO A 47 4.90 1.65 6.76
C PRO A 47 3.38 1.82 6.98
N GLN A 48 2.95 2.90 7.63
CA GLN A 48 1.51 3.22 7.74
C GLN A 48 0.89 3.50 6.36
N GLU A 49 1.65 4.15 5.48
CA GLU A 49 1.22 4.46 4.11
C GLU A 49 1.14 3.17 3.26
N LEU A 50 2.09 2.24 3.43
CA LEU A 50 2.01 0.88 2.84
C LEU A 50 0.77 0.12 3.35
N ALA A 51 0.48 0.18 4.65
CA ALA A 51 -0.70 -0.46 5.23
C ALA A 51 -2.00 0.15 4.68
N ASN A 52 -2.05 1.46 4.48
CA ASN A 52 -3.19 2.14 3.86
C ASN A 52 -3.43 1.68 2.42
N LEU A 53 -2.37 1.54 1.62
CA LEU A 53 -2.48 0.98 0.26
C LEU A 53 -2.97 -0.48 0.30
N ALA A 54 -2.32 -1.34 1.09
CA ALA A 54 -2.71 -2.74 1.20
C ALA A 54 -4.18 -2.90 1.64
N TYR A 55 -4.61 -2.10 2.63
CA TYR A 55 -6.01 -2.05 3.06
C TYR A 55 -6.93 -1.65 1.91
N ALA A 56 -6.61 -0.58 1.18
CA ALA A 56 -7.50 -0.08 0.13
C ALA A 56 -7.70 -1.08 -1.01
N TYR A 57 -6.60 -1.69 -1.51
CA TYR A 57 -6.67 -2.67 -2.59
C TYR A 57 -7.33 -3.98 -2.14
N GLY A 58 -7.03 -4.45 -0.93
CA GLY A 58 -7.65 -5.65 -0.38
C GLY A 58 -9.14 -5.46 -0.07
N TYR A 59 -9.51 -4.35 0.57
CA TYR A 59 -10.88 -4.08 1.00
C TYR A 59 -11.84 -3.87 -0.17
N LEU A 60 -11.39 -3.19 -1.23
CA LEU A 60 -12.17 -3.00 -2.45
C LEU A 60 -12.04 -4.18 -3.43
N ASN A 61 -11.30 -5.23 -3.09
CA ASN A 61 -11.01 -6.39 -3.95
C ASN A 61 -10.48 -5.98 -5.34
N LEU A 62 -9.56 -5.01 -5.36
CA LEU A 62 -8.99 -4.45 -6.59
C LEU A 62 -7.74 -5.25 -6.99
N ARG A 63 -7.74 -5.74 -8.23
CA ARG A 63 -6.57 -6.40 -8.81
C ARG A 63 -5.58 -5.40 -9.37
N HIS A 64 -4.36 -5.42 -8.83
CA HIS A 64 -3.20 -4.72 -9.38
C HIS A 64 -1.96 -5.56 -9.07
N ASP A 65 -1.80 -6.66 -9.80
CA ASP A 65 -0.89 -7.77 -9.46
C ASP A 65 0.55 -7.30 -9.21
N SER A 66 1.07 -6.37 -10.03
CA SER A 66 2.40 -5.78 -9.83
C SER A 66 2.54 -5.01 -8.51
N LEU A 67 1.53 -4.23 -8.12
CA LEU A 67 1.53 -3.46 -6.88
C LEU A 67 1.45 -4.37 -5.67
N VAL A 68 0.56 -5.37 -5.71
CA VAL A 68 0.43 -6.34 -4.61
C VAL A 68 1.72 -7.13 -4.42
N THR A 69 2.36 -7.54 -5.51
CA THR A 69 3.67 -8.19 -5.48
C THR A 69 4.73 -7.27 -4.89
N GLY A 70 4.84 -6.03 -5.36
CA GLY A 70 5.78 -5.04 -4.84
C GLY A 70 5.55 -4.70 -3.36
N LEU A 71 4.30 -4.57 -2.91
CA LEU A 71 3.95 -4.39 -1.50
C LEU A 71 4.41 -5.56 -0.65
N ARG A 72 4.17 -6.80 -1.10
CA ARG A 72 4.61 -8.01 -0.40
C ARG A 72 6.13 -8.03 -0.28
N ASP A 73 6.82 -7.80 -1.39
CA ASP A 73 8.28 -7.88 -1.43
C ASP A 73 8.91 -6.77 -0.57
N GLU A 74 8.35 -5.56 -0.58
CA GLU A 74 8.79 -4.45 0.27
C GLU A 74 8.55 -4.72 1.76
N VAL A 75 7.39 -5.27 2.13
CA VAL A 75 7.07 -5.64 3.51
C VAL A 75 7.98 -6.78 3.98
N LEU A 76 8.22 -7.79 3.15
CA LEU A 76 9.15 -8.88 3.46
C LEU A 76 10.57 -8.35 3.62
N TYR A 77 11.03 -7.50 2.70
CA TYR A 77 12.35 -6.89 2.76
C TYR A 77 12.55 -6.14 4.08
N ARG A 78 11.62 -5.25 4.47
CA ARG A 78 11.69 -4.53 5.75
C ARG A 78 11.51 -5.44 6.97
N GLY A 79 10.70 -6.48 6.83
CA GLY A 79 10.36 -7.41 7.90
C GLY A 79 11.42 -8.49 8.20
N THR A 80 12.31 -8.77 7.24
CA THR A 80 13.30 -9.86 7.31
C THR A 80 14.74 -9.38 7.12
N VAL A 81 15.01 -8.61 6.04
CA VAL A 81 16.37 -8.19 5.66
C VAL A 81 16.75 -6.84 6.31
N GLY A 82 15.85 -5.86 6.29
CA GLY A 82 16.06 -4.55 6.92
C GLY A 82 16.28 -4.62 8.44
N LYS A 83 15.82 -5.69 9.09
CA LYS A 83 16.03 -5.95 10.52
C LYS A 83 17.47 -6.33 10.89
N SER A 84 18.29 -6.78 9.94
CA SER A 84 19.68 -7.15 10.24
C SER A 84 20.58 -5.93 10.51
N LEU A 85 20.14 -4.70 10.21
CA LEU A 85 21.02 -3.54 10.25
C LEU A 85 20.56 -2.33 11.08
N GLN A 86 19.30 -2.21 11.53
CA GLN A 86 18.90 -1.02 12.34
C GLN A 86 17.86 -1.32 13.44
N ASN A 87 18.31 -1.10 14.69
CA ASN A 87 17.62 -0.70 15.91
C ASN A 87 16.15 -1.12 16.17
N ILE A 88 15.93 -1.78 17.31
CA ILE A 88 14.74 -2.59 17.70
C ILE A 88 13.44 -1.77 17.98
N ASN A 89 13.47 -0.45 17.94
CA ASN A 89 12.34 0.39 18.39
C ASN A 89 11.24 0.67 17.34
N THR A 90 11.32 0.09 16.14
CA THR A 90 10.35 0.32 15.04
C THR A 90 9.68 -0.97 14.55
N LEU A 91 9.52 -1.96 15.43
CA LEU A 91 8.98 -3.27 15.05
C LEU A 91 7.53 -3.18 14.57
N PHE A 92 7.34 -3.50 13.28
CA PHE A 92 6.03 -3.81 12.69
C PHE A 92 5.46 -5.08 13.29
N CYS A 93 4.30 -4.97 13.93
CA CYS A 93 3.48 -6.10 14.35
C CYS A 93 2.24 -6.16 13.45
N PHE A 94 2.26 -7.02 12.42
CA PHE A 94 1.05 -7.36 11.67
C PHE A 94 0.36 -8.54 12.35
N ARG A 95 -0.75 -8.29 13.03
CA ARG A 95 -1.69 -9.34 13.41
C ARG A 95 -2.48 -9.72 12.16
N LEU A 96 -2.02 -10.72 11.43
CA LEU A 96 -2.79 -11.33 10.35
C LEU A 96 -4.10 -11.87 10.96
N ARG A 97 -5.22 -11.15 10.75
CA ARG A 97 -6.54 -11.79 10.88
C ARG A 97 -6.68 -12.73 9.70
N SER A 98 -6.94 -13.99 10.01
CA SER A 98 -7.24 -15.07 9.09
C SER A 98 -8.17 -14.59 7.98
N VAL A 99 -7.63 -14.52 6.75
CA VAL A 99 -8.45 -14.48 5.55
C VAL A 99 -9.02 -15.89 5.43
N GLN A 100 -10.25 -16.08 5.91
CA GLN A 100 -11.04 -17.26 5.57
C GLN A 100 -11.34 -17.17 4.07
N LEU A 101 -10.67 -18.02 3.31
CA LEU A 101 -10.98 -18.30 1.91
C LEU A 101 -12.36 -18.96 1.90
N LEU A 102 -13.33 -18.31 1.24
CA LEU A 102 -14.52 -18.96 0.70
C LEU A 102 -14.16 -19.58 -0.65
#